data_AF-A0A9E9LX45-F1
#
_entry.id   AF-A0A9E9LX45-F1
#
_cell.length_a   1.000
_cell.length_b   1.000
_cell.length_c   1.000
_cell.angle_alpha   90.00
_cell.angle_beta   90.00
_cell.angle_gamma   90.00
#
_symmetry.space_group_name_H-M   'P 1'
#
loop_
_entity.id
_entity.type
_entity.pdbx_description
1 polymer ?
#
loop_
_entity_poly.entity_id
_entity_poly.type
_entity_poly.pdbx_seq_one_letter_code
_entity_poly.pdbx_strand_id
1 'polypeptide(L)'
;MARGKAGAEQAGLWKNWGPDGLAGIILRGAGNRMSQIHGNRILSYTVDLGNERIVFDTEYHAGAQHERTAIVFGSVCAHAFENEDKGSIIFDIEAASLEDFIEDNRDLLGQKKRYGWPLLYASEAELLEKLREARQQYFVIDSSFGLYGWVLAETMEIEVTDVSAA
;
A
#
# COMPACT_ATOMS: atom_id res chain seq x y z
N MET A 1 -8.58 56.26 -5.29
CA MET A 1 -7.42 55.35 -5.24
C MET A 1 -7.38 54.70 -3.87
N ALA A 2 -7.87 53.47 -3.74
CA ALA A 2 -7.85 52.68 -2.51
C ALA A 2 -6.89 51.50 -2.73
N ARG A 3 -5.96 51.28 -1.80
CA ARG A 3 -5.02 50.15 -1.81
C ARG A 3 -5.38 49.16 -0.70
N GLY A 4 -5.64 47.91 -1.09
CA GLY A 4 -5.21 46.69 -0.41
C GLY A 4 -6.04 46.15 0.76
N LYS A 5 -7.02 45.29 0.47
CA LYS A 5 -7.48 44.18 1.35
C LYS A 5 -7.11 42.86 0.69
N ALA A 6 -6.53 41.93 1.44
CA ALA A 6 -6.75 40.46 1.41
C ALA A 6 -5.54 39.76 2.08
N GLY A 7 -5.80 39.00 3.14
CA GLY A 7 -4.77 38.29 3.91
C GLY A 7 -5.37 37.47 5.05
N ALA A 8 -6.31 36.60 4.72
CA ALA A 8 -6.76 35.43 5.47
C ALA A 8 -7.06 34.40 4.37
N GLU A 9 -6.51 33.20 4.36
CA GLU A 9 -6.98 32.03 5.11
C GLU A 9 -6.15 30.83 4.63
N GLN A 10 -6.00 29.79 5.47
CA GLN A 10 -5.45 28.43 5.23
C GLN A 10 -4.45 27.96 6.30
N ALA A 11 -4.85 28.08 7.56
CA ALA A 11 -4.27 27.32 8.66
C ALA A 11 -5.40 26.67 9.46
N GLY A 12 -5.77 25.43 9.09
CA GLY A 12 -6.71 24.64 9.90
C GLY A 12 -7.31 23.48 9.13
N LEU A 13 -6.70 22.28 9.22
CA LEU A 13 -7.29 21.00 8.83
C LEU A 13 -6.49 19.82 9.44
N TRP A 14 -6.28 19.82 10.76
CA TRP A 14 -5.68 18.66 11.46
C TRP A 14 -6.20 18.44 12.90
N LYS A 15 -7.38 18.96 13.26
CA LYS A 15 -7.85 18.98 14.65
C LYS A 15 -8.88 17.93 15.09
N ASN A 16 -9.24 16.93 14.27
CA ASN A 16 -10.39 16.05 14.61
C ASN A 16 -10.12 14.54 14.59
N TRP A 17 -9.08 14.05 15.28
CA TRP A 17 -8.97 12.60 15.58
C TRP A 17 -8.64 12.41 17.06
N GLY A 18 -9.55 11.73 17.78
CA GLY A 18 -9.49 11.47 19.22
C GLY A 18 -8.75 10.16 19.58
N PRO A 19 -8.51 9.89 20.87
CA PRO A 19 -7.46 8.98 21.34
C PRO A 19 -7.79 7.47 21.36
N ASP A 20 -8.95 7.01 20.90
CA ASP A 20 -9.41 5.63 21.15
C ASP A 20 -9.30 4.66 19.96
N GLY A 21 -8.50 5.00 18.93
CA GLY A 21 -8.40 4.20 17.69
C GLY A 21 -7.10 3.41 17.47
N LEU A 22 -6.15 3.42 18.41
CA LEU A 22 -4.82 2.82 18.19
C LEU A 22 -4.52 1.70 19.17
N ALA A 23 -5.09 0.52 18.90
CA ALA A 23 -4.57 -0.73 19.43
C ALA A 23 -3.71 -1.42 18.36
N GLY A 24 -2.38 -1.25 18.45
CA GLY A 24 -1.45 -2.25 17.92
C GLY A 24 -0.71 -1.93 16.62
N ILE A 25 -0.08 -0.75 16.48
CA ILE A 25 1.09 -0.62 15.60
C ILE A 25 2.24 -0.09 16.45
N ILE A 26 3.24 -0.93 16.71
CA ILE A 26 4.47 -0.52 17.39
C ILE A 26 5.26 0.35 16.40
N LEU A 27 4.96 1.65 16.41
CA LEU A 27 5.67 2.66 15.64
C LEU A 27 6.93 3.09 16.39
N ARG A 28 8.09 2.56 16.00
CA ARG A 28 9.38 3.18 16.32
C ARG A 28 9.90 3.89 15.06
N GLY A 29 9.93 5.23 15.13
CA GLY A 29 10.76 6.08 14.26
C GLY A 29 9.99 6.95 13.25
N ALA A 30 9.69 8.18 13.68
CA ALA A 30 9.59 9.46 12.97
C ALA A 30 9.20 9.52 11.47
N GLY A 31 8.14 10.30 11.17
CA GLY A 31 7.81 10.83 9.83
C GLY A 31 6.76 10.00 9.07
N ASN A 32 5.78 10.66 8.45
CA ASN A 32 4.73 10.01 7.66
C ASN A 32 5.33 9.37 6.38
N ARG A 33 5.65 8.07 6.41
CA ARG A 33 6.38 7.36 5.35
C ARG A 33 5.59 7.14 4.06
N MET A 34 4.26 7.29 4.05
CA MET A 34 3.45 7.16 2.82
C MET A 34 3.86 8.20 1.76
N SER A 35 4.38 9.36 2.20
CA SER A 35 4.95 10.38 1.31
C SER A 35 6.29 10.00 0.64
N GLN A 36 6.93 8.89 1.01
CA GLN A 36 8.28 8.53 0.53
C GLN A 36 8.31 7.67 -0.73
N ILE A 37 7.18 7.08 -1.14
CA ILE A 37 7.12 6.19 -2.31
C ILE A 37 6.37 6.79 -3.50
N HIS A 38 5.77 7.97 -3.32
CA HIS A 38 5.07 8.67 -4.38
C HIS A 38 6.03 9.05 -5.51
N GLY A 39 5.73 8.61 -6.71
CA GLY A 39 6.58 8.82 -7.87
C GLY A 39 7.74 7.84 -7.97
N ASN A 40 7.85 6.85 -7.08
CA ASN A 40 8.86 5.81 -7.20
C ASN A 40 8.57 4.94 -8.42
N ARG A 41 9.60 4.69 -9.21
CA ARG A 41 9.58 3.76 -10.33
C ARG A 41 9.87 2.36 -9.83
N ILE A 42 9.02 1.40 -10.19
CA ILE A 42 9.26 -0.01 -9.89
C ILE A 42 10.33 -0.55 -10.84
N LEU A 43 11.43 -1.03 -10.27
CA LEU A 43 12.53 -1.67 -11.00
C LEU A 43 12.28 -3.16 -11.18
N SER A 44 11.82 -3.79 -10.12
CA SER A 44 11.40 -5.19 -10.10
C SER A 44 10.44 -5.43 -8.95
N TYR A 45 9.71 -6.54 -9.03
CA TYR A 45 9.08 -7.12 -7.86
C TYR A 45 9.38 -8.61 -7.80
N THR A 46 9.48 -9.14 -6.58
CA THR A 46 9.69 -10.57 -6.34
C THR A 46 8.53 -11.10 -5.51
N VAL A 47 8.00 -12.25 -5.91
CA VAL A 47 7.02 -13.03 -5.14
C VAL A 47 7.72 -14.27 -4.61
N ASP A 48 7.88 -14.34 -3.29
CA ASP A 48 8.47 -15.46 -2.58
C ASP A 48 7.36 -16.21 -1.82
N LEU A 49 6.85 -17.27 -2.44
CA LEU A 49 5.81 -18.12 -1.86
C LEU A 49 6.29 -18.92 -0.65
N GLY A 50 7.60 -19.19 -0.54
CA GLY A 50 8.16 -19.98 0.55
C GLY A 50 8.27 -19.19 1.86
N ASN A 51 8.43 -17.88 1.76
CA ASN A 51 8.51 -16.95 2.90
C ASN A 51 7.32 -15.99 3.00
N GLU A 52 6.25 -16.24 2.22
CA GLU A 52 5.03 -15.42 2.20
C GLU A 52 5.35 -13.92 2.05
N ARG A 53 6.21 -13.59 1.09
CA ARG A 53 6.79 -12.25 0.96
C ARG A 53 6.67 -11.72 -0.46
N ILE A 54 6.31 -10.45 -0.58
CA ILE A 54 6.45 -9.69 -1.82
C ILE A 54 7.37 -8.51 -1.55
N VAL A 55 8.31 -8.26 -2.46
CA VAL A 55 9.21 -7.11 -2.37
C VAL A 55 9.16 -6.34 -3.67
N PHE A 56 8.80 -5.06 -3.61
CA PHE A 56 9.00 -4.12 -4.70
C PHE A 56 10.33 -3.42 -4.49
N ASP A 57 11.22 -3.55 -5.46
CA ASP A 57 12.45 -2.78 -5.52
C ASP A 57 12.19 -1.55 -6.38
N THR A 58 12.33 -0.38 -5.76
CA THR A 58 11.91 0.88 -6.36
C THR A 58 13.00 1.92 -6.30
N GLU A 59 12.91 2.93 -7.15
CA GLU A 59 13.78 4.09 -7.07
C GLU A 59 13.02 5.39 -7.29
N TYR A 60 13.52 6.44 -6.66
CA TYR A 60 13.07 7.81 -6.84
C TYR A 60 14.18 8.65 -7.46
N HIS A 61 13.82 9.47 -8.46
CA HIS A 61 14.73 10.41 -9.11
C HIS A 61 14.11 11.81 -9.11
N ALA A 62 14.74 12.75 -8.40
CA ALA A 62 14.39 14.17 -8.47
C ALA A 62 15.65 15.03 -8.62
N GLY A 63 15.92 15.47 -9.84
CA GLY A 63 17.13 16.22 -10.16
C GLY A 63 18.38 15.37 -9.88
N ALA A 64 19.20 15.77 -8.92
CA ALA A 64 20.42 15.07 -8.51
C ALA A 64 20.20 14.04 -7.38
N GLN A 65 18.99 13.97 -6.82
CA GLN A 65 18.67 13.03 -5.74
C GLN A 65 18.26 11.69 -6.35
N HIS A 66 18.93 10.63 -5.88
CA HIS A 66 18.57 9.25 -6.16
C HIS A 66 18.44 8.47 -4.86
N GLU A 67 17.28 7.87 -4.66
CA GLU A 67 16.98 7.00 -3.53
C GLU A 67 16.51 5.65 -4.07
N ARG A 68 17.02 4.55 -3.50
CA ARG A 68 16.51 3.21 -3.77
C ARG A 68 15.79 2.69 -2.53
N THR A 69 14.55 2.28 -2.71
CA THR A 69 13.65 1.93 -1.62
C THR A 69 12.96 0.60 -1.90
N ALA A 70 13.03 -0.32 -0.95
CA ALA A 70 12.30 -1.57 -0.98
C ALA A 70 10.98 -1.42 -0.22
N ILE A 71 9.88 -1.82 -0.85
CA ILE A 71 8.56 -1.95 -0.21
C ILE A 71 8.33 -3.44 0.01
N VAL A 72 8.22 -3.84 1.26
CA VAL A 72 8.19 -5.23 1.69
C VAL A 72 6.83 -5.56 2.29
N PHE A 73 6.11 -6.49 1.66
CA PHE A 73 4.91 -7.09 2.21
C PHE A 73 5.26 -8.43 2.87
N GLY A 74 4.83 -8.63 4.11
CA GLY A 74 5.09 -9.83 4.91
C GLY A 74 3.82 -10.59 5.29
N SER A 75 3.95 -11.91 5.48
CA SER A 75 2.82 -12.83 5.70
C SER A 75 1.74 -12.66 4.64
N VAL A 76 2.15 -12.62 3.36
CA VAL A 76 1.30 -12.39 2.19
C VAL A 76 0.37 -13.59 1.98
N CYS A 77 -0.93 -13.33 2.04
CA CYS A 77 -1.98 -14.31 1.74
C CYS A 77 -2.27 -14.40 0.24
N ALA A 78 -2.43 -13.24 -0.41
CA ALA A 78 -2.75 -13.16 -1.83
C ALA A 78 -2.37 -11.79 -2.41
N HIS A 79 -2.28 -11.71 -3.73
CA HIS A 79 -2.17 -10.45 -4.45
C HIS A 79 -2.87 -10.57 -5.79
N ALA A 80 -3.20 -9.43 -6.39
CA ALA A 80 -3.53 -9.33 -7.80
C ALA A 80 -2.95 -8.03 -8.33
N PHE A 81 -2.15 -8.13 -9.39
CA PHE A 81 -1.61 -6.98 -10.11
C PHE A 81 -2.16 -6.98 -11.53
N GLU A 82 -2.26 -5.78 -12.08
CA GLU A 82 -2.66 -5.53 -13.46
C GLU A 82 -1.70 -4.52 -14.07
N ASN A 83 -1.49 -4.61 -15.39
CA ASN A 83 -0.62 -3.74 -16.16
C ASN A 83 0.83 -3.70 -15.65
N GLU A 84 1.40 -4.86 -15.33
CA GLU A 84 2.81 -5.00 -14.94
C GLU A 84 3.74 -4.66 -16.11
N ASP A 85 4.01 -3.36 -16.31
CA ASP A 85 4.81 -2.86 -17.42
C ASP A 85 6.12 -2.22 -16.92
N LYS A 86 7.11 -2.19 -17.81
CA LYS A 86 8.38 -1.52 -17.57
C LYS A 86 8.14 -0.04 -17.34
N GLY A 87 8.69 0.47 -16.24
CA GLY A 87 8.60 1.89 -15.91
C GLY A 87 7.33 2.25 -15.15
N SER A 88 6.62 1.27 -14.60
CA SER A 88 5.52 1.50 -13.66
C SER A 88 5.92 2.46 -12.53
N ILE A 89 5.05 3.42 -12.21
CA ILE A 89 5.27 4.48 -11.23
C ILE A 89 4.16 4.42 -10.19
N ILE A 90 4.55 4.27 -8.93
CA ILE A 90 3.64 4.25 -7.79
C ILE A 90 3.08 5.66 -7.56
N PHE A 91 1.75 5.77 -7.48
CA PHE A 91 1.10 6.98 -7.00
C PHE A 91 1.01 6.95 -5.47
N ASP A 92 0.40 5.91 -4.91
CA ASP A 92 0.33 5.67 -3.47
C ASP A 92 0.09 4.18 -3.16
N ILE A 93 0.30 3.79 -1.91
CA ILE A 93 -0.14 2.49 -1.37
C ILE A 93 -0.89 2.72 -0.07
N GLU A 94 -2.18 2.40 -0.07
CA GLU A 94 -3.07 2.65 1.06
C GLU A 94 -3.60 1.34 1.64
N ALA A 95 -3.76 1.30 2.97
CA ALA A 95 -4.48 0.22 3.63
C ALA A 95 -5.99 0.53 3.63
N ALA A 96 -6.77 -0.34 3.01
CA ALA A 96 -8.24 -0.31 3.01
C ALA A 96 -8.80 -1.42 3.91
N SER A 97 -10.12 -1.42 4.12
CA SER A 97 -10.77 -2.41 4.97
C SER A 97 -10.85 -3.79 4.28
N LEU A 98 -11.00 -4.85 5.08
CA LEU A 98 -11.24 -6.19 4.53
C LEU A 98 -12.63 -6.31 3.91
N GLU A 99 -13.58 -5.48 4.31
CA GLU A 99 -14.87 -5.33 3.66
C GLU A 99 -14.71 -4.79 2.24
N ASP A 100 -13.91 -3.73 2.07
CA ASP A 100 -13.59 -3.17 0.76
C ASP A 100 -12.91 -4.23 -0.12
N PHE A 101 -11.99 -5.04 0.44
CA PHE A 101 -11.41 -6.17 -0.28
C PHE A 101 -12.47 -7.11 -0.88
N ILE A 102 -13.46 -7.52 -0.08
CA ILE A 102 -14.52 -8.43 -0.54
C ILE A 102 -15.39 -7.76 -1.61
N GLU A 103 -15.74 -6.49 -1.42
CA GLU A 103 -16.57 -5.73 -2.34
C GLU A 103 -15.87 -5.52 -3.69
N ASP A 104 -14.65 -4.97 -3.66
CA ASP A 104 -13.83 -4.67 -4.84
C ASP A 104 -13.50 -5.93 -5.66
N ASN A 105 -13.30 -7.06 -4.98
CA ASN A 105 -12.82 -8.29 -5.60
C ASN A 105 -13.88 -9.38 -5.73
N ARG A 106 -15.18 -9.07 -5.55
CA ARG A 106 -16.25 -10.09 -5.54
C ARG A 106 -16.24 -10.99 -6.77
N ASP A 107 -16.06 -10.41 -7.96
CA ASP A 107 -16.01 -11.17 -9.21
C ASP A 107 -14.78 -12.07 -9.28
N LEU A 108 -13.61 -11.54 -8.90
CA LEU A 108 -12.35 -12.27 -8.89
C LEU A 108 -12.37 -13.43 -7.88
N LEU A 109 -12.93 -13.17 -6.69
CA LEU A 109 -13.18 -14.17 -5.65
C LEU A 109 -14.08 -15.29 -6.18
N GLY A 110 -15.20 -14.95 -6.82
CA GLY A 110 -16.09 -15.93 -7.44
C GLY A 110 -15.39 -16.81 -8.50
N GLN A 111 -14.59 -16.18 -9.37
CA GLN A 111 -13.85 -16.88 -10.43
C GLN A 111 -12.77 -17.83 -9.89
N LYS A 112 -12.07 -17.42 -8.83
CA LYS A 112 -10.92 -18.14 -8.29
C LYS A 112 -11.24 -19.06 -7.09
N LYS A 113 -12.42 -18.96 -6.48
CA LYS A 113 -12.83 -19.75 -5.30
C LYS A 113 -12.60 -21.24 -5.45
N ARG A 114 -12.92 -21.83 -6.62
CA ARG A 114 -12.76 -23.28 -6.86
C ARG A 114 -11.30 -23.75 -6.85
N TYR A 115 -10.36 -22.82 -6.93
CA TYR A 115 -8.92 -23.08 -6.85
C TYR A 115 -8.36 -22.82 -5.45
N GLY A 116 -9.23 -22.60 -4.45
CA GLY A 116 -8.83 -22.35 -3.06
C GLY A 116 -8.21 -20.98 -2.82
N TRP A 117 -8.43 -20.03 -3.72
CA TRP A 117 -7.90 -18.67 -3.64
C TRP A 117 -8.95 -17.68 -3.10
N PRO A 118 -8.56 -16.68 -2.28
CA PRO A 118 -7.23 -16.50 -1.69
C PRO A 118 -6.98 -17.50 -0.55
N LEU A 119 -8.07 -18.04 0.01
CA LEU A 119 -8.09 -19.12 0.99
C LEU A 119 -9.24 -20.07 0.64
N LEU A 120 -9.33 -21.21 1.34
CA LEU A 120 -10.55 -22.03 1.30
C LEU A 120 -11.62 -21.44 2.21
N TYR A 121 -12.81 -21.18 1.66
CA TYR A 121 -13.96 -20.66 2.41
C TYR A 121 -15.29 -21.06 1.74
N ALA A 122 -16.33 -21.19 2.54
CA ALA A 122 -17.70 -21.46 2.09
C ALA A 122 -18.47 -20.17 1.79
N SER A 123 -18.26 -19.10 2.54
CA SER A 123 -18.97 -17.81 2.41
C SER A 123 -18.05 -16.59 2.55
N GLU A 124 -18.48 -15.42 2.07
CA GLU A 124 -17.74 -14.16 2.24
C GLU A 124 -17.51 -13.84 3.73
N ALA A 125 -18.48 -14.14 4.60
CA ALA A 125 -18.34 -13.95 6.05
C ALA A 125 -17.24 -14.86 6.65
N GLU A 126 -17.16 -16.13 6.23
CA GLU A 126 -16.08 -17.02 6.67
C GLU A 126 -14.71 -16.53 6.17
N LEU A 127 -14.63 -16.06 4.92
CA LEU A 127 -13.40 -15.49 4.38
C LEU A 127 -12.95 -14.28 5.20
N LEU A 128 -13.87 -13.36 5.50
CA LEU A 128 -13.60 -12.17 6.31
C LEU A 128 -13.07 -12.52 7.70
N GLU A 129 -13.70 -13.47 8.40
CA GLU A 129 -13.22 -13.94 9.71
C GLU A 129 -11.81 -14.54 9.61
N LYS A 130 -11.53 -15.37 8.62
CA LYS A 130 -10.19 -15.96 8.42
C LYS A 130 -9.12 -14.90 8.18
N LEU A 131 -9.43 -13.89 7.36
CA LEU A 131 -8.51 -12.79 7.10
C LEU A 131 -8.24 -11.97 8.36
N ARG A 132 -9.28 -11.73 9.20
CA ARG A 132 -9.14 -11.06 10.50
C ARG A 132 -8.30 -11.86 11.49
N GLU A 133 -8.57 -13.16 11.61
CA GLU A 133 -7.79 -14.08 12.46
C GLU A 133 -6.31 -14.12 12.06
N ALA A 134 -6.04 -14.11 10.75
CA ALA A 134 -4.70 -14.05 10.19
C ALA A 134 -4.09 -12.64 10.17
N ARG A 135 -4.77 -11.64 10.76
CA ARG A 135 -4.34 -10.23 10.84
C ARG A 135 -3.99 -9.62 9.48
N GLN A 136 -4.67 -10.06 8.44
CA GLN A 136 -4.44 -9.57 7.09
C GLN A 136 -5.01 -8.15 6.94
N GLN A 137 -4.31 -7.35 6.16
CA GLN A 137 -4.69 -6.02 5.71
C GLN A 137 -4.77 -6.02 4.19
N TYR A 138 -5.65 -5.18 3.65
CA TYR A 138 -5.82 -5.00 2.20
C TYR A 138 -5.04 -3.75 1.76
N PHE A 139 -3.88 -3.95 1.15
CA PHE A 139 -3.05 -2.87 0.63
C PHE A 139 -3.37 -2.63 -0.85
N VAL A 140 -3.97 -1.49 -1.16
CA VAL A 140 -4.28 -1.06 -2.53
C VAL A 140 -3.10 -0.26 -3.07
N ILE A 141 -2.60 -0.63 -4.24
CA ILE A 141 -1.50 0.00 -4.95
C ILE A 141 -2.09 0.80 -6.09
N ASP A 142 -2.06 2.13 -5.96
CA ASP A 142 -2.43 3.04 -7.03
C ASP A 142 -1.18 3.46 -7.81
N SER A 143 -1.36 3.68 -9.10
CA SER A 143 -0.25 3.95 -10.03
C SER A 143 -0.50 5.21 -10.83
N SER A 144 0.54 6.03 -10.98
CA SER A 144 0.51 7.12 -11.96
C SER A 144 0.70 6.57 -13.38
N PHE A 145 1.32 5.39 -13.49
CA PHE A 145 1.55 4.68 -14.75
C PHE A 145 1.85 3.21 -14.49
N GLY A 146 1.33 2.30 -15.32
CA GLY A 146 1.66 0.88 -15.28
C GLY A 146 0.96 0.09 -14.18
N LEU A 147 1.75 -0.63 -13.38
CA LEU A 147 1.31 -1.61 -12.41
C LEU A 147 0.43 -0.98 -11.35
N TYR A 148 -0.83 -1.42 -11.28
CA TYR A 148 -1.73 -1.21 -10.15
C TYR A 148 -2.26 -2.55 -9.64
N GLY A 149 -2.94 -2.53 -8.49
CA GLY A 149 -3.58 -3.71 -7.94
C GLY A 149 -3.53 -3.70 -6.43
N TRP A 150 -3.31 -4.85 -5.81
CA TRP A 150 -3.34 -4.95 -4.36
C TRP A 150 -2.59 -6.17 -3.81
N VAL A 151 -2.30 -6.10 -2.52
CA VAL A 151 -1.73 -7.20 -1.72
C VAL A 151 -2.54 -7.39 -0.44
N LEU A 152 -2.94 -8.63 -0.15
CA LEU A 152 -3.38 -9.06 1.18
C LEU A 152 -2.16 -9.56 1.95
N ALA A 153 -1.76 -8.82 3.00
CA ALA A 153 -0.60 -9.13 3.82
C ALA A 153 -0.81 -8.70 5.27
N GLU A 154 -0.03 -9.25 6.21
CA GLU A 154 -0.07 -8.80 7.61
C GLU A 154 0.67 -7.48 7.80
N THR A 155 1.78 -7.28 7.09
CA THR A 155 2.62 -6.08 7.21
C THR A 155 3.00 -5.50 5.86
N MET A 156 3.23 -4.19 5.85
CA MET A 156 3.93 -3.48 4.79
C MET A 156 5.01 -2.60 5.44
N GLU A 157 6.25 -2.79 5.01
CA GLU A 157 7.42 -2.07 5.50
C GLU A 157 8.15 -1.37 4.36
N ILE A 158 8.73 -0.21 4.66
CA ILE A 158 9.51 0.57 3.69
C ILE A 158 10.95 0.65 4.22
N GLU A 159 11.88 0.14 3.42
CA GLU A 159 13.30 0.07 3.71
C GLU A 159 14.08 0.90 2.68
N VAL A 160 14.76 1.96 3.14
CA VAL A 160 15.69 2.70 2.27
C VAL A 160 16.98 1.89 2.15
N THR A 161 17.34 1.52 0.93
CA THR A 161 18.46 0.61 0.63
C THR A 161 19.69 1.32 0.09
N ASP A 162 19.54 2.52 -0.47
CA ASP A 162 20.64 3.40 -0.86
C ASP A 162 20.16 4.85 -0.96
N VAL A 163 21.02 5.80 -0.55
CA VAL A 163 20.80 7.24 -0.70
C VAL A 163 22.09 7.85 -1.22
N SER A 164 22.07 8.31 -2.47
CA SER A 164 23.19 9.07 -3.03
C SER A 164 22.76 10.50 -3.32
N ALA A 165 23.52 11.45 -2.78
CA ALA A 165 23.47 12.84 -3.19
C ALA A 165 24.68 13.07 -4.11
N ALA A 166 24.42 13.43 -5.38
CA ALA A 166 25.49 13.82 -6.30
C ALA A 166 26.08 15.20 -5.92
#